data_AF-A0A5K1H442-F1
#
_entry.id   AF-A0A5K1H442-F1
#
_cell.length_a   1.000
_cell.length_b   1.000
_cell.length_c   1.000
_cell.angle_alpha   90.00
_cell.angle_beta   90.00
_cell.angle_gamma   90.00
#
_symmetry.space_group_name_H-M   'P 1'
#
loop_
_entity.id
_entity.type
_entity.pdbx_description
1 polymer ?
#
loop_
_entity_poly.entity_id
_entity_poly.type
_entity_poly.pdbx_seq_one_letter_code
_entity_poly.pdbx_strand_id
1 'polypeptide(L)'
;QTCSAKFRCGTTEISPEYIEWLRKDLLLLSWIKSSLSEVIHTQIIGLKTSLVVWSALKQSYTTQSKARIMQLKSQFQDLKKWSSSMDVCINKAKAIA
;
A
#
# COMPACT_ATOMS: atom_id res chain seq x y z
N GLN A 1 -13.53 -12.83 -64.07
CA GLN A 1 -12.46 -13.48 -63.31
C GLN A 1 -11.48 -12.41 -62.84
N THR A 2 -11.53 -12.06 -61.57
CA THR A 2 -10.35 -11.67 -60.76
C THR A 2 -10.78 -11.73 -59.29
N CYS A 3 -10.00 -12.48 -58.54
CA CYS A 3 -10.24 -12.94 -57.18
C CYS A 3 -10.15 -11.77 -56.18
N SER A 4 -11.14 -11.63 -55.29
CA SER A 4 -11.09 -10.68 -54.17
C SER A 4 -10.37 -11.36 -53.00
N ALA A 5 -9.03 -11.28 -52.99
CA ALA A 5 -8.25 -11.69 -51.84
C ALA A 5 -8.37 -10.60 -50.76
N LYS A 6 -9.31 -10.79 -49.83
CA LYS A 6 -9.43 -9.98 -48.63
C LYS A 6 -8.22 -10.30 -47.74
N PHE A 7 -7.20 -9.45 -47.77
CA PHE A 7 -6.10 -9.45 -46.82
C PHE A 7 -6.68 -9.31 -45.41
N ARG A 8 -6.59 -10.38 -44.60
CA ARG A 8 -6.89 -10.31 -43.17
C ARG A 8 -5.63 -9.78 -42.49
N CYS A 9 -5.52 -8.45 -42.40
CA CYS A 9 -4.55 -7.83 -41.50
C CYS A 9 -5.03 -8.09 -40.08
N GLY A 10 -4.27 -8.88 -39.31
CA GLY A 10 -4.57 -9.17 -37.92
C GLY A 10 -4.30 -7.93 -37.06
N THR A 11 -5.26 -7.01 -37.01
CA THR A 11 -5.28 -5.99 -35.96
C THR A 11 -5.73 -6.67 -34.67
N THR A 12 -4.82 -6.78 -33.72
CA THR A 12 -5.13 -6.96 -32.30
C THR A 12 -5.98 -5.76 -31.86
N GLU A 13 -7.28 -5.82 -32.12
CA GLU A 13 -8.24 -4.84 -31.64
C GLU A 13 -8.29 -4.96 -30.11
N ILE A 14 -7.75 -3.94 -29.44
CA ILE A 14 -7.84 -3.82 -27.99
C ILE A 14 -9.32 -3.71 -27.64
N SER A 15 -9.82 -4.62 -26.80
CA SER A 15 -11.23 -4.64 -26.41
C SER A 15 -11.64 -3.29 -25.80
N PRO A 16 -12.77 -2.68 -26.20
CA PRO A 16 -13.28 -1.45 -25.62
C PRO A 16 -13.50 -1.57 -24.11
N GLU A 17 -13.83 -2.77 -23.61
CA GLU A 17 -14.00 -3.06 -22.18
C GLU A 17 -12.69 -2.88 -21.40
N TYR A 18 -11.56 -3.28 -22.01
CA TYR A 18 -10.24 -3.11 -21.41
C TYR A 18 -9.86 -1.62 -21.30
N ILE A 19 -10.21 -0.82 -22.30
CA ILE A 19 -9.97 0.64 -22.28
C ILE A 19 -10.78 1.28 -21.15
N GLU A 20 -12.03 0.87 -20.97
CA GLU A 20 -12.88 1.36 -19.88
C GLU A 20 -12.35 0.97 -18.50
N TRP A 21 -11.90 -0.28 -18.36
CA TRP A 21 -11.23 -0.75 -17.14
C TRP A 21 -9.97 0.08 -16.84
N LEU A 22 -9.13 0.32 -17.85
CA LEU A 22 -7.89 1.07 -17.68
C LEU A 22 -8.15 2.52 -17.23
N ARG A 23 -9.18 3.18 -17.78
CA ARG A 23 -9.57 4.52 -17.33
C ARG A 23 -9.95 4.54 -15.86
N LYS A 24 -10.72 3.54 -15.41
CA LYS A 24 -11.11 3.41 -13.99
C LYS A 24 -9.90 3.16 -13.09
N ASP A 25 -9.00 2.25 -13.50
CA ASP A 25 -7.80 1.93 -12.74
C ASP A 25 -6.87 3.15 -12.57
N LEU A 26 -6.67 3.93 -13.64
CA LEU A 26 -5.87 5.16 -13.58
C LEU A 26 -6.49 6.24 -12.69
N LEU A 27 -7.82 6.38 -12.69
CA LEU A 27 -8.51 7.30 -11.79
C LEU A 27 -8.34 6.91 -10.32
N LEU A 28 -8.55 5.63 -10.01
CA LEU A 28 -8.30 5.06 -8.68
C LEU A 28 -6.85 5.26 -8.25
N LEU A 29 -5.90 5.02 -9.15
CA LEU A 29 -4.49 5.22 -8.90
C LEU A 29 -4.17 6.68 -8.56
N SER A 30 -4.77 7.64 -9.27
CA SER A 30 -4.63 9.07 -8.99
C SER A 30 -5.15 9.44 -7.60
N TRP A 31 -6.33 8.95 -7.22
CA TRP A 31 -6.90 9.18 -5.90
C TRP A 31 -6.04 8.58 -4.78
N ILE A 32 -5.61 7.33 -4.96
CA ILE A 32 -4.71 6.68 -4.00
C ILE A 32 -3.44 7.52 -3.85
N LYS A 33 -2.77 7.89 -4.95
CA LYS A 33 -1.57 8.73 -4.91
C LYS A 33 -1.80 10.09 -4.24
N SER A 34 -2.96 10.71 -4.46
CA SER A 34 -3.29 12.02 -3.88
C SER A 34 -3.55 11.97 -2.37
N SER A 35 -3.99 10.81 -1.85
CA SER A 35 -4.27 10.62 -0.41
C SER A 35 -3.04 10.28 0.43
N LEU A 36 -1.91 9.96 -0.20
CA LEU A 36 -0.72 9.47 0.47
C LEU A 36 0.22 10.62 0.84
N SER A 37 0.87 10.51 2.01
CA SER A 37 1.95 11.41 2.37
C SER A 37 3.24 11.11 1.58
N GLU A 38 4.12 12.12 1.45
CA GLU A 38 5.41 12.04 0.74
C GLU A 38 6.24 10.79 1.10
N VAL A 39 6.16 10.34 2.36
CA VAL A 39 6.91 9.18 2.87
C VAL A 39 6.53 7.90 2.13
N ILE A 40 5.24 7.72 1.82
CA ILE A 40 4.74 6.50 1.19
C ILE A 40 4.86 6.58 -0.33
N HIS A 41 4.97 7.80 -0.87
CA HIS A 41 5.21 8.04 -2.30
C HIS A 41 6.41 7.26 -2.81
N THR A 42 7.52 7.24 -2.06
CA THR A 42 8.76 6.54 -2.42
C THR A 42 8.59 5.02 -2.57
N GLN A 43 7.69 4.41 -1.80
CA GLN A 43 7.46 2.95 -1.82
C GLN A 43 6.61 2.51 -3.01
N ILE A 44 5.88 3.43 -3.65
CA ILE A 44 4.93 3.12 -4.73
C ILE A 44 5.41 3.62 -6.10
N ILE A 45 6.60 4.22 -6.18
CA ILE A 45 7.21 4.65 -7.44
C ILE A 45 7.43 3.43 -8.33
N GLY A 46 6.82 3.43 -9.52
CA GLY A 46 6.95 2.36 -10.52
C GLY A 46 5.80 1.35 -10.58
N LEU A 47 4.84 1.42 -9.65
CA LEU A 47 3.64 0.57 -9.68
C LEU A 47 2.62 1.11 -10.69
N LYS A 48 2.18 0.25 -11.61
CA LYS A 48 1.39 0.66 -12.78
C LYS A 48 -0.13 0.47 -12.63
N THR A 49 -0.58 -0.27 -11.64
CA THR A 49 -2.02 -0.55 -11.43
C THR A 49 -2.44 -0.24 -10.00
N SER A 50 -3.69 0.20 -9.84
CA SER A 50 -4.25 0.54 -8.52
C SER A 50 -4.20 -0.64 -7.56
N LEU A 51 -4.40 -1.86 -8.06
CA LEU A 51 -4.38 -3.09 -7.28
C LEU A 51 -3.01 -3.37 -6.66
N VAL A 52 -1.93 -3.17 -7.42
CA VAL A 52 -0.57 -3.42 -6.93
C VAL A 52 -0.19 -2.36 -5.89
N VAL A 53 -0.55 -1.09 -6.14
CA VAL A 53 -0.37 -0.01 -5.16
C VAL A 53 -1.13 -0.30 -3.88
N TRP A 54 -2.41 -0.66 -3.97
CA TRP A 54 -3.24 -0.98 -2.81
C TRP A 54 -2.69 -2.15 -2.00
N SER A 55 -2.19 -3.18 -2.68
CA SER A 55 -1.61 -4.36 -2.03
C SER A 55 -0.32 -4.02 -1.28
N ALA A 56 0.56 -3.24 -1.91
CA ALA A 56 1.81 -2.77 -1.29
C ALA A 56 1.53 -1.91 -0.05
N LEU A 57 0.57 -0.98 -0.15
CA LEU A 57 0.11 -0.16 0.96
C LEU A 57 -0.39 -1.02 2.12
N LYS A 58 -1.30 -1.94 1.84
CA LYS A 58 -1.85 -2.85 2.84
C LYS A 58 -0.75 -3.62 3.56
N GLN A 59 0.24 -4.12 2.84
CA GLN A 59 1.37 -4.84 3.42
C GLN A 59 2.23 -3.94 4.31
N SER A 60 2.62 -2.76 3.83
CA SER A 60 3.45 -1.80 4.56
C SER A 60 2.80 -1.39 5.89
N TYR A 61 1.53 -0.98 5.84
CA TYR A 61 0.77 -0.62 7.04
C TYR A 61 0.52 -1.79 7.98
N THR A 62 0.27 -2.99 7.45
CA THR A 62 0.10 -4.19 8.29
C THR A 62 1.38 -4.52 9.04
N THR A 63 2.53 -4.48 8.37
CA THR A 63 3.84 -4.71 8.98
C THR A 63 4.14 -3.67 10.05
N GLN A 64 3.96 -2.38 9.73
CA GLN A 64 4.19 -1.29 10.68
C GLN A 64 3.25 -1.36 11.89
N SER A 65 1.97 -1.68 11.67
CA SER A 65 0.98 -1.86 12.74
C SER A 65 1.35 -3.02 13.66
N LYS A 66 1.71 -4.18 13.10
CA LYS A 66 2.16 -5.35 13.87
C LYS A 66 3.41 -5.05 14.69
N ALA A 67 4.40 -4.38 14.10
CA ALA A 67 5.62 -3.98 14.80
C ALA A 67 5.31 -3.06 15.98
N ARG A 68 4.45 -2.05 15.78
CA ARG A 68 4.00 -1.15 16.86
C ARG A 68 3.27 -1.90 17.98
N ILE A 69 2.34 -2.81 17.64
CA ILE A 69 1.64 -3.63 18.64
C ILE A 69 2.64 -4.45 19.45
N MET A 70 3.62 -5.08 18.79
CA MET A 70 4.64 -5.87 19.47
C MET A 70 5.53 -5.00 20.38
N GLN A 71 5.94 -3.83 19.91
CA GLN A 71 6.70 -2.85 20.69
C GLN A 71 5.93 -2.41 21.94
N LEU A 72 4.65 -2.03 21.80
CA LEU A 72 3.80 -1.65 22.93
C LEU A 72 3.66 -2.80 23.93
N LYS A 73 3.43 -4.03 23.45
CA LYS A 73 3.37 -5.21 24.32
C LYS A 73 4.67 -5.41 25.10
N SER A 74 5.83 -5.25 24.45
CA SER A 74 7.14 -5.33 25.10
C SER A 74 7.29 -4.27 26.17
N GLN A 75 7.00 -3.00 25.84
CA GLN A 75 7.08 -1.89 26.80
C GLN A 75 6.20 -2.13 28.02
N PHE A 76 5.01 -2.70 27.84
CA PHE A 76 4.12 -3.04 28.95
C PHE A 76 4.68 -4.16 29.84
N GLN A 77 5.24 -5.22 29.26
CA GLN A 77 5.89 -6.29 30.03
C GLN A 77 7.12 -5.77 30.77
N ASP A 78 7.89 -4.89 30.13
CA ASP A 78 9.00 -4.20 30.76
C ASP A 78 8.50 -3.38 31.95
N LEU A 79 7.49 -2.52 31.79
CA LEU A 79 6.92 -1.74 32.90
C LEU A 79 6.49 -2.61 34.08
N LYS A 80 5.88 -3.77 33.82
CA LYS A 80 5.53 -4.75 34.87
C LYS A 80 6.75 -5.34 35.58
N LYS A 81 7.90 -5.46 34.90
CA LYS A 81 9.17 -5.92 35.46
C LYS A 81 9.91 -4.81 36.22
N TRP A 82 9.74 -3.53 35.82
CA TRP A 82 10.36 -2.36 36.45
C TRP A 82 9.51 -1.72 37.55
N SER A 83 8.27 -2.13 37.76
CA SER A 83 7.45 -1.69 38.90
C SER A 83 8.08 -2.04 40.27
N SER A 84 9.18 -2.80 40.27
CA SER A 84 10.07 -3.01 41.41
C SER A 84 10.90 -1.77 41.79
N SER A 85 11.05 -0.78 40.89
CA SER A 85 11.73 0.50 41.12
C SER A 85 10.87 1.65 40.59
N MET A 86 10.29 2.40 41.53
CA MET A 86 9.23 3.39 41.27
C MET A 86 9.67 4.51 40.30
N ASP A 87 10.92 4.95 40.38
CA ASP A 87 11.48 6.03 39.56
C ASP A 87 11.62 5.68 38.07
N VAL A 88 11.98 4.42 37.76
CA VAL A 88 12.13 3.95 36.36
C VAL A 88 10.76 3.83 35.68
N CYS A 89 9.72 3.45 36.44
CA CYS A 89 8.36 3.33 35.93
C CYS A 89 7.78 4.70 35.54
N ILE A 90 7.91 5.72 36.40
CA ILE A 90 7.37 7.07 36.15
C ILE A 90 8.02 7.71 34.92
N ASN A 91 9.34 7.56 34.75
CA ASN A 91 10.05 8.14 33.61
C ASN A 91 9.69 7.48 32.27
N LYS A 92 9.47 6.16 32.25
CA LYS A 92 9.03 5.45 31.04
C LYS A 92 7.56 5.72 30.71
N ALA A 93 6.68 5.80 31.71
CA ALA A 93 5.26 6.13 31.50
C ALA A 93 5.09 7.52 30.86
N LYS A 94 5.90 8.51 31.29
CA LYS A 94 5.92 9.86 30.69
C LYS A 94 6.42 9.90 29.24
N ALA A 95 7.24 8.93 28.81
CA ALA A 95 7.78 8.87 27.45
C ALA A 95 6.83 8.18 26.45
N ILE A 96 5.77 7.53 26.94
CA ILE A 96 4.76 6.82 26.14
C ILE A 96 3.49 7.68 25.96
N ALA A 97 3.26 8.65 26.85
CA ALA A 97 2.18 9.64 26.79
C ALA A 97 2.57 10.83 25.91
#